data_AF-A0A841VB72-F1
#
_entry.id   AF-A0A841VB72-F1
#
_cell.length_a   1.000
_cell.length_b   1.000
_cell.length_c   1.000
_cell.angle_alpha   90.00
_cell.angle_beta   90.00
_cell.angle_gamma   90.00
#
_symmetry.space_group_name_H-M   'P 1'
#
loop_
_entity.id
_entity.type
_entity.pdbx_description
1 polymer ?
#
loop_
_entity_poly.entity_id
_entity_poly.type
_entity_poly.pdbx_seq_one_letter_code
_entity_poly.pdbx_strand_id
1 'polypeptide(L)'
;MLTPTVGQVISQVSPQDKLAEAEKLTQQVIQLYQQGKYNEAIPLAQQALAIIKQQLGDNHPLTAQSLNNLALLYYSQGRYSE
;
A
#
# COMPACT_ATOMS: atom_id res chain seq x y z
N MET A 1 -8.49 -15.70 44.69
CA MET A 1 -7.23 -16.05 43.98
C MET A 1 -7.67 -16.87 42.78
N LEU A 2 -7.46 -16.55 41.50
CA LEU A 2 -6.57 -15.65 40.78
C LEU A 2 -7.41 -14.96 39.66
N THR A 3 -7.02 -13.75 39.28
CA THR A 3 -7.68 -12.86 38.30
C THR A 3 -7.66 -13.43 36.87
N PRO A 4 -8.65 -13.12 36.01
CA PRO A 4 -8.48 -13.36 34.58
C PRO A 4 -7.40 -12.43 34.04
N THR A 5 -6.30 -13.00 33.54
CA THR A 5 -5.26 -12.27 32.82
C THR A 5 -5.88 -11.72 31.53
N VAL A 6 -6.29 -10.45 31.57
CA VAL A 6 -6.42 -9.58 30.40
C VAL A 6 -5.01 -9.35 29.87
N GLY A 7 -4.43 -10.39 29.28
CA GLY A 7 -3.08 -10.39 28.72
C GLY A 7 -3.17 -10.42 27.21
N GLN A 8 -3.31 -9.25 26.60
CA GLN A 8 -2.81 -8.97 25.26
C GLN A 8 -3.37 -9.85 24.12
N VAL A 9 -4.66 -9.72 23.82
CA VAL A 9 -5.11 -9.75 22.41
C VAL A 9 -5.07 -8.32 21.89
N ILE A 10 -3.87 -7.75 21.86
CA ILE A 10 -3.62 -6.63 20.95
C ILE A 10 -3.46 -7.31 19.60
N SER A 11 -4.50 -7.17 18.77
CA SER A 11 -4.58 -7.58 17.38
C SER A 11 -3.33 -7.14 16.62
N GLN A 12 -2.28 -7.95 16.65
CA GLN A 12 -1.20 -7.83 15.68
C GLN A 12 -1.78 -8.35 14.38
N VAL A 13 -2.28 -7.42 13.56
CA VAL A 13 -2.66 -7.69 12.16
C VAL A 13 -1.52 -8.48 11.53
N SER A 14 -1.80 -9.71 11.08
CA SER A 14 -0.76 -10.64 10.66
C SER A 14 -0.01 -10.04 9.47
N PRO A 15 1.28 -10.38 9.25
CA PRO A 15 2.02 -9.96 8.06
C PRO A 15 1.25 -10.20 6.74
N GLN A 16 0.51 -11.32 6.67
CA GLN A 16 -0.33 -11.67 5.53
C GLN A 16 -1.52 -10.71 5.35
N ASP A 17 -2.18 -10.31 6.44
CA ASP A 17 -3.29 -9.35 6.40
C ASP A 17 -2.82 -7.98 5.92
N LYS A 18 -1.61 -7.56 6.31
CA LYS A 18 -0.99 -6.32 5.81
C LYS A 18 -0.68 -6.39 4.32
N LEU A 19 -0.14 -7.51 3.84
CA LEU A 19 0.11 -7.68 2.41
C LEU A 19 -1.20 -7.69 1.60
N ALA A 20 -2.25 -8.34 2.10
CA ALA A 20 -3.58 -8.29 1.48
C ALA A 20 -4.15 -6.86 1.43
N GLU A 21 -3.91 -6.05 2.46
CA GLU A 21 -4.25 -4.62 2.44
C GLU A 21 -3.48 -3.87 1.34
N ALA A 22 -2.17 -4.09 1.23
CA ALA A 22 -1.35 -3.47 0.18
C ALA A 22 -1.78 -3.89 -1.24
N GLU A 23 -2.18 -5.14 -1.43
CA GLU A 23 -2.74 -5.63 -2.69
C GLU A 23 -4.07 -4.92 -3.01
N LYS A 24 -4.97 -4.78 -2.03
CA LYS A 24 -6.23 -4.05 -2.20
C LYS A 24 -5.99 -2.58 -2.56
N LEU A 25 -5.05 -1.91 -1.88
CA LEU A 25 -4.64 -0.55 -2.20
C LEU A 25 -4.10 -0.46 -3.63
N THR A 26 -3.28 -1.43 -4.05
CA THR A 26 -2.75 -1.50 -5.42
C THR A 26 -3.86 -1.64 -6.45
N GLN A 27 -4.87 -2.48 -6.20
CA GLN A 27 -6.04 -2.58 -7.09
C GLN A 27 -6.80 -1.26 -7.18
N GLN A 28 -6.98 -0.55 -6.06
CA GLN A 28 -7.64 0.75 -6.06
C GLN A 28 -6.83 1.83 -6.80
N VAL A 29 -5.50 1.81 -6.67
CA VAL A 29 -4.59 2.67 -7.43
C VAL A 29 -4.79 2.48 -8.94
N ILE A 30 -4.87 1.23 -9.40
CA ILE A 30 -5.08 0.92 -10.83
C ILE A 30 -6.43 1.46 -11.31
N GLN A 31 -7.48 1.30 -10.50
CA GLN A 31 -8.81 1.85 -10.81
C GLN A 31 -8.79 3.38 -10.93
N LEU A 32 -8.16 4.08 -9.98
CA LEU A 32 -8.05 5.54 -10.01
C LEU A 32 -7.18 6.02 -11.18
N TYR A 33 -6.12 5.30 -11.51
CA TYR A 33 -5.28 5.58 -12.68
C TYR A 33 -6.10 5.54 -13.97
N GLN A 34 -6.94 4.52 -14.16
CA GLN A 34 -7.82 4.41 -15.34
C GLN A 34 -8.85 5.54 -15.42
N GLN A 35 -9.24 6.11 -14.27
CA GLN A 35 -10.16 7.25 -14.19
C GLN A 35 -9.45 8.60 -14.36
N GLY A 36 -8.12 8.63 -14.54
CA GLY A 36 -7.34 9.87 -14.60
C GLY A 36 -7.16 10.56 -13.25
N LYS A 37 -7.55 9.92 -12.14
CA LYS A 37 -7.54 10.48 -10.78
C LYS A 37 -6.18 10.28 -10.11
N TYR A 38 -5.14 10.82 -10.72
CA TYR A 38 -3.75 10.59 -10.27
C TYR A 38 -3.49 11.13 -8.85
N ASN A 39 -4.06 12.29 -8.51
CA ASN A 39 -3.96 12.90 -7.18
C ASN A 39 -4.51 12.01 -6.06
N GLU A 40 -5.59 11.27 -6.33
CA GLU A 40 -6.20 10.33 -5.39
C GLU A 40 -5.40 9.01 -5.34
N ALA A 41 -4.80 8.60 -6.46
CA ALA A 41 -4.04 7.34 -6.55
C ALA A 41 -2.68 7.41 -5.85
N ILE A 42 -1.97 8.53 -5.93
CA ILE A 42 -0.61 8.72 -5.38
C ILE A 42 -0.51 8.35 -3.89
N PRO A 43 -1.34 8.89 -2.97
CA PRO A 43 -1.23 8.56 -1.55
C PRO A 43 -1.49 7.07 -1.27
N LEU A 44 -2.40 6.43 -2.01
CA LEU A 44 -2.67 5.00 -1.86
C LEU A 44 -1.49 4.15 -2.34
N ALA A 45 -0.83 4.54 -3.43
CA ALA A 45 0.37 3.88 -3.91
C ALA A 45 1.54 4.02 -2.93
N GLN A 46 1.67 5.17 -2.27
CA GLN A 46 2.66 5.39 -1.20
C GLN A 46 2.38 4.49 0.02
N GLN A 47 1.11 4.36 0.43
CA GLN A 47 0.73 3.47 1.53
C GLN A 47 1.01 2.00 1.20
N ALA A 48 0.65 1.55 0.00
CA ALA A 48 0.95 0.19 -0.46
C ALA A 48 2.46 -0.09 -0.47
N LEU A 49 3.26 0.84 -0.98
CA LEU A 49 4.72 0.75 -0.98
C LEU A 49 5.29 0.65 0.45
N ALA A 50 4.80 1.47 1.38
CA ALA A 50 5.26 1.45 2.76
C ALA A 50 5.02 0.08 3.42
N ILE A 51 3.83 -0.49 3.21
CA ILE A 51 3.50 -1.82 3.73
C ILE A 51 4.40 -2.89 3.10
N ILE A 52 4.50 -2.91 1.76
CA ILE A 52 5.28 -3.91 1.03
C ILE A 52 6.76 -3.83 1.44
N LYS A 53 7.33 -2.63 1.53
CA LYS A 53 8.70 -2.42 1.98
C LYS A 53 8.92 -2.86 3.43
N GLN A 54 7.95 -2.60 4.32
CA GLN A 54 8.04 -3.05 5.72
C GLN A 54 7.98 -4.59 5.84
N GLN A 55 7.17 -5.26 5.02
CA GLN A 55 6.98 -6.71 5.12
C GLN A 55 8.03 -7.52 4.34
N LEU A 56 8.47 -7.02 3.17
CA LEU A 56 9.29 -7.79 2.22
C LEU A 56 10.68 -7.18 1.97
N GLY A 57 10.90 -5.93 2.37
CA GLY A 57 12.17 -5.21 2.20
C GLY A 57 12.34 -4.56 0.82
N ASP A 58 13.41 -3.80 0.68
CA ASP A 58 13.70 -2.97 -0.50
C ASP A 58 13.96 -3.77 -1.78
N ASN A 59 14.59 -4.94 -1.65
CA ASN A 59 15.03 -5.75 -2.80
C ASN A 59 13.93 -6.68 -3.34
N HIS A 60 12.72 -6.65 -2.77
CA HIS A 60 11.64 -7.53 -3.20
C HIS A 60 11.03 -7.04 -4.54
N PRO A 61 10.68 -7.93 -5.49
CA PRO A 61 10.05 -7.56 -6.75
C PRO A 61 8.78 -6.71 -6.59
N LEU A 62 7.97 -6.99 -5.56
CA LEU A 62 6.78 -6.17 -5.25
C LEU A 62 7.13 -4.74 -4.85
N THR A 63 8.25 -4.51 -4.16
CA THR A 63 8.70 -3.16 -3.82
C THR A 63 9.07 -2.39 -5.09
N ALA A 64 9.80 -3.03 -6.01
CA ALA A 64 10.12 -2.45 -7.31
C ALA A 64 8.85 -2.16 -8.14
N GLN A 65 7.87 -3.07 -8.12
CA GLN A 65 6.59 -2.88 -8.81
C GLN A 65 5.81 -1.68 -8.25
N SER A 66 5.72 -1.55 -6.93
CA SER A 66 5.05 -0.41 -6.29
C SER A 66 5.74 0.92 -6.58
N LEU A 67 7.08 0.95 -6.62
CA LEU A 67 7.84 2.13 -7.03
C LEU A 67 7.58 2.50 -8.50
N ASN A 68 7.54 1.52 -9.40
CA ASN A 68 7.19 1.74 -10.81
C ASN A 68 5.77 2.31 -10.97
N ASN A 69 4.81 1.79 -10.22
CA ASN A 69 3.45 2.34 -10.22
C ASN A 69 3.43 3.80 -9.77
N LEU A 70 4.15 4.13 -8.69
CA LEU A 70 4.23 5.50 -8.20
C LEU A 70 4.87 6.45 -9.22
N ALA A 71 5.91 6.00 -9.93
CA ALA A 71 6.53 6.77 -11.02
C ALA A 71 5.55 7.02 -12.18
N LEU A 72 4.76 6.01 -12.58
CA LEU A 72 3.73 6.16 -13.60
C LEU A 72 2.66 7.17 -13.20
N LEU A 73 2.25 7.16 -11.93
CA LEU A 73 1.26 8.13 -11.42
C LEU A 73 1.77 9.56 -11.51
N TYR A 74 3.00 9.83 -11.06
CA TYR A 74 3.59 11.18 -11.15
C TYR A 74 3.78 11.64 -12.59
N TYR A 75 4.22 10.73 -13.47
CA TYR A 75 4.36 11.04 -14.90
C TYR A 75 3.02 11.42 -15.52
N SER A 76 1.97 10.64 -15.27
CA SER A 76 0.63 10.93 -15.79
C SER A 76 0.02 12.17 -15.16
N GLN A 77 0.21 12.39 -13.85
CA GLN A 77 -0.21 13.62 -13.18
C GLN A 77 0.39 14.84 -13.89
N GLY A 78 1.71 14.88 -14.11
CA GLY A 78 2.37 16.01 -14.80
C GLY A 78 1.93 16.20 -16.25
N ARG A 79 1.58 15.13 -16.97
CA ARG A 79 1.11 15.21 -18.36
C ARG A 79 -0.33 15.70 -18.52
N TYR A 80 -1.16 15.47 -17.52
CA TYR A 80 -2.58 15.82 -17.52
C TYR A 80 -2.91 16.91 -16.48
N SER A 81 -1.90 17.59 -15.96
CA SER A 81 -2.04 18.85 -15.21
C SER A 81 -2.06 19.99 -16.24
N GLU A 82 -3.18 20.17 -16.94
CA GLU A 82 -3.48 21.41 -17.67
C GLU A 82 -4.24 22.39 -16.77
#